data_AF-A0A7T1T2E4-F1
#
_entry.id   AF-A0A7T1T2E4-F1
#
_cell.length_a   1.000
_cell.length_b   1.000
_cell.length_c   1.000
_cell.angle_alpha   90.00
_cell.angle_beta   90.00
_cell.angle_gamma   90.00
#
_symmetry.space_group_name_H-M   'P 1'
#
loop_
_entity.id
_entity.type
_entity.pdbx_description
1 polymer ?
#
loop_
_entity_poly.entity_id
_entity_poly.type
_entity_poly.pdbx_seq_one_letter_code
_entity_poly.pdbx_strand_id
1 'polypeptide(L)' 'MTASNRTQYPSAVMSQEMLTARQTAEMLNVSLTWIYRDAPKLGLIGYKFGRGKSAKLRFRCADVLKWLEQQKM' A
#
# COMPACT_ATOMS: atom_id res chain seq x y z
N MET A 1 -9.87 1.63 -29.48
CA MET A 1 -9.36 0.32 -29.02
C MET A 1 -8.69 0.55 -27.67
N THR A 2 -9.40 0.22 -26.60
CA THR A 2 -9.03 0.48 -25.20
C THR A 2 -7.85 -0.40 -24.79
N ALA A 3 -6.68 0.22 -24.57
CA ALA A 3 -5.52 -0.46 -24.03
C ALA A 3 -5.87 -1.03 -22.65
N SER A 4 -5.87 -2.35 -22.56
CA SER A 4 -6.08 -3.15 -21.36
C SER A 4 -5.09 -2.73 -20.28
N ASN A 5 -5.53 -1.87 -19.37
CA ASN A 5 -4.81 -1.50 -18.16
C ASN A 5 -4.95 -2.63 -17.14
N ARG A 6 -4.41 -3.81 -17.46
CA ARG A 6 -4.29 -4.93 -16.54
C ARG A 6 -2.90 -4.83 -15.95
N THR A 7 -2.79 -4.19 -14.78
CA THR A 7 -1.58 -4.12 -13.99
C THR A 7 -1.15 -5.54 -13.65
N GLN A 8 -0.32 -6.11 -14.52
CA GLN A 8 0.33 -7.38 -14.35
C GLN A 8 1.44 -7.11 -13.35
N TYR A 9 1.23 -7.43 -12.09
CA TYR A 9 2.30 -7.45 -11.10
C TYR A 9 3.13 -8.71 -11.38
N PRO A 10 4.35 -8.60 -11.94
CA PRO A 10 5.20 -9.77 -12.04
C PRO A 10 5.48 -10.23 -10.61
N SER A 11 5.27 -11.51 -10.33
CA SER A 11 5.53 -12.16 -9.03
C SER A 11 6.98 -12.02 -8.53
N ALA A 12 7.86 -11.39 -9.31
CA ALA A 12 9.27 -11.10 -9.01
C ALA A 12 9.55 -9.69 -8.42
N VAL A 13 8.59 -8.75 -8.39
CA VAL A 13 8.78 -7.40 -7.75
C VAL A 13 8.39 -7.36 -6.26
N MET A 14 8.32 -8.52 -5.61
CA MET A 14 8.09 -8.62 -4.16
C MET A 14 9.31 -8.19 -3.32
N SER A 15 10.42 -7.84 -3.96
CA SER A 15 11.70 -7.54 -3.32
C SER A 15 11.96 -6.03 -3.29
N GLN A 16 11.66 -5.39 -2.16
CA GLN A 16 12.12 -4.03 -1.76
C GLN A 16 11.43 -2.77 -2.32
N GLU A 17 10.29 -2.85 -3.01
CA GLU A 17 9.59 -1.62 -3.43
C GLU A 17 8.71 -1.02 -2.31
N MET A 18 8.90 0.29 -2.06
CA MET A 18 8.01 1.07 -1.21
C MET A 18 6.75 1.43 -1.99
N LEU A 19 5.64 0.79 -1.64
CA LEU A 19 4.32 1.04 -2.17
C LEU A 19 3.82 2.43 -1.77
N THR A 20 3.20 3.14 -2.70
CA THR A 20 2.46 4.37 -2.34
C THR A 20 1.12 3.99 -1.71
N ALA A 21 0.55 4.84 -0.87
CA ALA A 21 -0.79 4.64 -0.29
C ALA A 21 -1.86 4.16 -1.30
N ARG A 22 -1.79 4.67 -2.55
CA ARG A 22 -2.68 4.24 -3.63
C ARG A 22 -2.44 2.80 -4.09
N GLN A 23 -1.18 2.41 -4.29
CA GLN A 23 -0.86 1.01 -4.63
C GLN A 23 -1.22 0.07 -3.48
N THR A 24 -0.99 0.47 -2.23
CA THR A 24 -1.40 -0.30 -1.05
C THR A 24 -2.91 -0.47 -0.98
N ALA A 25 -3.68 0.60 -1.27
CA ALA A 25 -5.13 0.54 -1.37
C ALA A 25 -5.59 -0.44 -2.47
N GLU A 26 -4.97 -0.39 -3.64
CA GLU A 26 -5.26 -1.28 -4.77
C GLU A 26 -4.93 -2.75 -4.44
N MET A 27 -3.81 -3.01 -3.76
CA MET A 27 -3.40 -4.36 -3.33
C MET A 27 -4.33 -4.95 -2.27
N LEU A 28 -4.73 -4.14 -1.29
CA LEU A 28 -5.65 -4.52 -0.23
C LEU A 28 -7.11 -4.56 -0.69
N ASN A 29 -7.40 -4.08 -1.90
CA ASN A 29 -8.75 -3.84 -2.40
C ASN A 29 -9.59 -2.93 -1.47
N VAL A 30 -8.95 -1.92 -0.87
CA VAL A 30 -9.59 -0.94 0.02
C VAL A 30 -9.54 0.46 -0.59
N SER A 31 -10.30 1.40 -0.02
CA SER A 31 -10.26 2.79 -0.46
C SER A 31 -9.00 3.52 0.03
N LEU A 32 -8.50 4.49 -0.74
CA LEU A 32 -7.36 5.34 -0.33
C LEU A 32 -7.64 6.05 1.01
N THR A 33 -8.88 6.46 1.24
CA THR A 33 -9.34 7.08 2.50
C THR A 33 -9.16 6.15 3.69
N TRP A 34 -9.38 4.85 3.50
CA TRP A 34 -9.17 3.82 4.52
C TRP A 34 -7.69 3.73 4.90
N ILE A 35 -6.78 3.87 3.93
CA ILE A 35 -5.32 3.91 4.21
C ILE A 35 -4.94 5.10 5.10
N TYR A 36 -5.60 6.25 4.96
CA TYR A 36 -5.30 7.40 5.82
C TYR A 36 -5.97 7.33 7.20
N ARG A 37 -7.16 6.73 7.30
CA ARG A 37 -7.96 6.74 8.54
C ARG A 37 -7.81 5.48 9.38
N ASP A 38 -7.73 4.32 8.74
CA ASP A 38 -7.85 3.01 9.38
C ASP A 38 -6.52 2.25 9.42
N ALA A 39 -5.64 2.42 8.44
CA ALA A 39 -4.28 1.87 8.50
C ALA A 39 -3.54 2.18 9.82
N PRO A 40 -3.50 3.45 10.33
CA PRO A 40 -2.84 3.72 11.60
C PRO A 40 -3.55 3.09 12.80
N LYS A 41 -4.88 2.89 12.75
CA LYS A 41 -5.64 2.23 13.83
C LYS A 41 -5.34 0.75 13.91
N LEU A 42 -5.06 0.13 12.77
CA LEU A 42 -4.81 -1.31 12.64
C LEU A 42 -3.32 -1.66 12.74
N GLY A 43 -2.46 -0.68 13.04
CA GLY A 43 -1.02 -0.90 13.19
C GLY A 43 -0.25 -0.95 11.87
N LEU A 44 -0.89 -0.63 10.74
CA LEU A 44 -0.20 -0.49 9.45
C LEU A 44 0.46 0.90 9.39
N ILE A 45 1.71 0.98 9.87
CA ILE A 45 2.46 2.23 9.94
C ILE A 45 3.01 2.61 8.56
N GLY A 46 2.42 3.64 7.96
CA GLY A 46 2.96 4.25 6.74
C GLY A 46 4.18 5.11 7.05
N TYR A 47 5.25 4.90 6.28
CA TYR A 47 6.42 5.77 6.28
C TYR A 47 6.07 7.06 5.55
N LYS A 48 6.05 8.16 6.31
CA LYS A 48 5.84 9.50 5.76
C LYS A 48 7.13 9.98 5.09
N PHE A 49 7.16 9.95 3.76
CA PHE A 49 8.27 10.48 2.98
C PHE A 49 8.01 11.95 2.61
N GLY A 50 8.76 12.86 3.24
CA GLY A 50 8.74 14.30 2.96
C GLY A 50 8.34 15.17 4.15
N ARG A 51 8.72 16.45 4.09
CA ARG A 51 8.35 17.50 5.05
C ARG A 51 7.28 18.41 4.41
N GLY A 52 6.16 18.66 5.09
CA GLY A 52 5.10 19.59 4.66
C GLY A 52 3.76 18.95 4.23
N LYS A 53 2.91 19.75 3.55
CA LYS A 53 1.52 19.41 3.12
C LYS A 53 1.43 18.31 2.05
N SER A 54 2.52 18.03 1.33
CA SER A 54 2.61 17.00 0.28
C SER A 54 3.47 15.81 0.68
N ALA A 55 3.62 15.56 1.98
CA ALA A 55 4.34 14.38 2.44
C ALA A 55 3.63 13.11 1.95
N LYS A 56 4.35 12.29 1.19
CA LYS A 56 3.81 11.09 0.55
C LYS A 56 3.87 9.93 1.52
N LEU A 57 2.74 9.31 1.79
CA LEU A 57 2.68 8.10 2.59
C LEU A 57 3.11 6.91 1.74
N ARG A 58 4.18 6.23 2.18
CA ARG A 58 4.70 5.02 1.54
C ARG A 58 4.73 3.87 2.54
N PHE A 59 4.43 2.68 2.08
CA PHE A 59 4.40 1.46 2.88
C PHE A 59 5.43 0.49 2.31
N ARG A 60 6.13 -0.25 3.16
CA ARG A 60 6.96 -1.35 2.64
C ARG A 60 6.01 -2.49 2.28
N CYS A 61 6.19 -3.09 1.11
CA CYS A 61 5.37 -4.23 0.68
C CYS A 61 5.36 -5.36 1.73
N ALA A 62 6.53 -5.67 2.31
CA ALA A 62 6.67 -6.68 3.37
C ALA A 62 5.84 -6.37 4.63
N ASP A 63 5.75 -5.11 5.05
CA ASP A 63 4.94 -4.71 6.21
C ASP A 63 3.43 -4.87 5.92
N VAL A 64 2.99 -4.52 4.69
CA VAL A 64 1.59 -4.67 4.27
C VAL A 64 1.19 -6.15 4.19
N LEU A 65 2.06 -7.00 3.64
CA LEU A 65 1.83 -8.44 3.54
C LEU A 65 1.77 -9.09 4.92
N LYS A 66 2.74 -8.79 5.79
CA LYS A 66 2.74 -9.27 7.18
C LYS A 66 1.47 -8.84 7.91
N TRP A 67 1.04 -7.61 7.72
CA TRP A 67 -0.21 -7.10 8.29
C TRP A 67 -1.45 -7.85 7.75
N LEU A 68 -1.50 -8.13 6.44
CA LEU A 68 -2.56 -8.94 5.83
C LEU A 68 -2.62 -10.35 6.43
N GLU A 69 -1.47 -10.97 6.68
CA GLU A 69 -1.39 -12.27 7.35
C GLU A 69 -1.91 -12.17 8.79
N GLN A 70 -1.57 -11.09 9.51
CA GLN A 70 -2.08 -10.84 10.87
C GLN A 70 -3.60 -10.61 10.93
N GLN A 71 -4.22 -10.04 9.89
CA GLN A 71 -5.68 -9.84 9.84
C GLN A 71 -6.46 -11.10 9.46
N LYS A 72 -5.82 -12.09 8.84
CA LYS A 72 -6.47 -13.35 8.44
C LYS A 72 -6.51 -14.38 9.57
N MET A 73 -5.91 -14.07 10.73
CA MET A 73 -6.05 -14.85 11.96
C MET A 73 -7.29 -14.45 12.75
#